data_AF-A0A532CH12-F1
#
_entry.id   AF-A0A532CH12-F1
#
_cell.length_a   1.000
_cell.length_b   1.000
_cell.length_c   1.000
_cell.angle_alpha   90.00
_cell.angle_beta   90.00
_cell.angle_gamma   90.00
#
_symmetry.space_group_name_H-M   'P 1'
#
loop_
_entity.id
_entity.type
_entity.pdbx_description
1 polymer ?
#
loop_
_entity_poly.entity_id
_entity_poly.type
_entity_poly.pdbx_seq_one_letter_code
_entity_poly.pdbx_strand_id
1 'polypeptide(L)'
;MSPAMTTSIVKDSTQYPALRNLQFSPIKQGEDQLIVLWDPSGLSKEKLVLPLNFFFIVQHFDGEHSIQEIGALYLKRFGEFLMPNKVEQLIVDLEQKLFLEGPRTETARQQARIDYRQQPTRPAVFAGRSYEADRVKLKKQIDGFFTSGEGPDFKPSENRGKLIKGLVSPTYDLKQAGPVYAWGYKELQEAQQPDVFVIIGTAHAGLEHFFAVTDKDFETPLGVVPADRTILGRLKRLVPEFFDEEIAHQTEHAIEFQLPFLQTIVDKPFTIVPILSSFSALSLTDLTVRSSVDRFLSSLQDAIGDSGKTVCVIAAGELAHLGMRYGDSAPPTDFSFHRTMQRDLEMLKPIEELKPDEFTQFIQKENDQRRISGFSPIYSLLRLIQAEKGQVLRYDRGITDQYNSTATYASMAFF
;
A
#
# COMPACT_ATOMS: atom_id res chain seq x y z
N MET A 1 29.96 -15.29 22.53
CA MET A 1 30.39 -16.09 21.36
C MET A 1 30.06 -15.25 20.14
N SER A 2 31.06 -14.90 19.34
CA SER A 2 30.88 -14.07 18.14
C SER A 2 29.86 -14.72 17.19
N PRO A 3 28.95 -13.95 16.56
CA PRO A 3 28.08 -14.52 15.56
C PRO A 3 28.93 -14.86 14.33
N ALA A 4 28.87 -16.13 13.92
CA ALA A 4 29.45 -16.57 12.68
C ALA A 4 28.78 -15.78 11.55
N MET A 5 29.58 -15.02 10.79
CA MET A 5 29.15 -14.51 9.50
C MET A 5 28.89 -15.73 8.61
N THR A 6 27.62 -16.07 8.40
CA THR A 6 27.23 -16.90 7.26
C THR A 6 27.55 -16.12 6.01
N THR A 7 28.71 -16.40 5.42
CA THR A 7 29.03 -16.03 4.05
C THR A 7 27.96 -16.66 3.15
N SER A 8 26.93 -15.89 2.78
CA SER A 8 26.04 -16.29 1.70
C SER A 8 26.92 -16.40 0.45
N ILE A 9 27.10 -17.61 -0.05
CA ILE A 9 27.73 -17.82 -1.35
C ILE A 9 26.86 -17.05 -2.34
N VAL A 10 27.41 -15.98 -2.93
CA VAL A 10 26.73 -15.25 -4.00
C VAL A 10 26.63 -16.23 -5.17
N LYS A 11 25.46 -16.84 -5.32
CA LYS A 11 25.18 -17.76 -6.42
C LYS A 11 25.22 -16.97 -7.73
N ASP A 12 25.72 -17.60 -8.78
CA ASP A 12 25.75 -17.01 -10.12
C ASP A 12 24.32 -16.72 -10.58
N SER A 13 23.97 -15.44 -10.74
CA SER A 13 22.62 -14.99 -11.10
C SER A 13 22.17 -15.49 -12.49
N THR A 14 23.11 -15.94 -13.33
CA THR A 14 22.78 -16.56 -14.62
C THR A 14 22.35 -18.02 -14.47
N GLN A 15 22.83 -18.71 -13.42
CA GLN A 15 22.44 -20.08 -13.09
C GLN A 15 21.28 -20.14 -12.09
N TYR A 16 21.18 -19.14 -11.23
CA TYR A 16 20.19 -19.00 -10.16
C TYR A 16 19.51 -17.63 -10.24
N PRO A 17 18.68 -17.40 -11.27
CA PRO A 17 17.99 -16.13 -11.43
C PRO A 17 16.99 -15.91 -10.28
N ALA A 18 16.86 -14.67 -9.84
CA ALA A 18 15.89 -14.25 -8.84
C ALA A 18 14.99 -13.16 -9.44
N LEU A 19 13.70 -13.43 -9.57
CA LEU A 19 12.69 -12.47 -9.97
C LEU A 19 12.48 -11.48 -8.83
N ARG A 20 12.38 -10.20 -9.16
CA ARG A 20 12.04 -9.16 -8.19
C ARG A 20 10.60 -9.36 -7.68
N ASN A 21 10.24 -8.62 -6.64
CA ASN A 21 8.84 -8.51 -6.21
C ASN A 21 8.00 -7.79 -7.29
N LEU A 22 7.40 -8.56 -8.20
CA LEU A 22 6.54 -8.08 -9.27
C LEU A 22 5.09 -8.40 -8.97
N GLN A 23 4.19 -7.51 -9.36
CA GLN A 23 2.77 -7.79 -9.35
C GLN A 23 2.38 -8.49 -10.65
N PHE A 24 1.33 -9.31 -10.59
CA PHE A 24 0.84 -10.04 -11.75
C PHE A 24 -0.69 -10.14 -11.78
N SER A 25 -1.22 -10.33 -12.99
CA SER A 25 -2.64 -10.58 -13.21
C SER A 25 -2.85 -11.49 -14.42
N PRO A 26 -3.80 -12.42 -14.38
CA PRO A 26 -4.23 -13.12 -15.58
C PRO A 26 -4.94 -12.15 -16.54
N ILE A 27 -4.72 -12.33 -17.84
CA ILE A 27 -5.39 -11.62 -18.94
C ILE A 27 -5.82 -12.61 -20.02
N LYS A 28 -6.81 -12.22 -20.83
CA LYS A 28 -7.23 -12.97 -22.02
C LYS A 28 -6.88 -12.18 -23.27
N GLN A 29 -6.28 -12.83 -24.25
CA GLN A 29 -6.03 -12.26 -25.57
C GLN A 29 -6.47 -13.27 -26.63
N GLY A 30 -7.67 -13.07 -27.19
CA GLY A 30 -8.32 -14.09 -28.02
C GLY A 30 -8.68 -15.32 -27.19
N GLU A 31 -8.25 -16.50 -27.62
CA GLU A 31 -8.43 -17.77 -26.89
C GLU A 31 -7.31 -18.03 -25.87
N ASP A 32 -6.20 -17.28 -25.95
CA ASP A 32 -5.04 -17.50 -25.11
C ASP A 32 -5.21 -16.91 -23.71
N GLN A 33 -4.82 -17.69 -22.70
CA GLN A 33 -4.64 -17.23 -21.33
C GLN A 33 -3.19 -16.83 -21.11
N LEU A 34 -2.96 -15.58 -20.75
CA LEU A 34 -1.64 -15.00 -20.52
C LEU A 34 -1.59 -14.41 -19.11
N ILE A 35 -0.38 -14.20 -18.60
CA ILE A 35 -0.13 -13.47 -17.37
C ILE A 35 0.60 -12.18 -17.72
N VAL A 36 0.12 -11.05 -17.23
CA VAL A 36 0.87 -9.79 -17.26
C VAL A 36 1.55 -9.58 -15.92
N LEU A 37 2.83 -9.22 -15.95
CA LEU A 37 3.61 -8.82 -14.78
C LEU A 37 4.08 -7.37 -14.94
N TRP A 38 4.18 -6.65 -13.83
CA TRP A 38 4.71 -5.29 -13.77
C TRP A 38 5.44 -5.01 -12.46
N ASP A 39 6.34 -4.04 -12.50
CA ASP A 39 7.12 -3.61 -11.35
C ASP A 39 6.35 -2.52 -10.56
N PRO A 40 5.88 -2.80 -9.33
CA PRO A 40 5.17 -1.82 -8.52
C PRO A 40 6.05 -0.67 -8.02
N SER A 41 7.38 -0.84 -7.99
CA SER A 41 8.31 0.23 -7.61
C SER A 41 8.58 1.24 -8.72
N GLY A 42 8.17 0.94 -9.96
CA GLY A 42 8.39 1.79 -11.14
C GLY A 42 9.83 1.84 -11.65
N LEU A 43 10.73 0.99 -11.13
CA LEU A 43 12.10 0.90 -11.64
C LEU A 43 12.13 0.39 -13.09
N SER A 44 11.30 -0.61 -13.40
CA SER A 44 10.94 -0.97 -14.78
C SER A 44 9.65 -0.29 -15.21
N LYS A 45 9.63 0.27 -16.41
CA LYS A 45 8.43 0.88 -17.03
C LYS A 45 7.69 -0.07 -17.97
N GLU A 46 8.28 -1.24 -18.23
CA GLU A 46 7.75 -2.23 -19.16
C GLU A 46 6.68 -3.10 -18.48
N LYS A 47 5.77 -3.64 -19.28
CA LYS A 47 4.89 -4.74 -18.87
C LYS A 47 5.35 -6.02 -19.52
N LEU A 48 5.48 -7.08 -18.74
CA LEU A 48 5.88 -8.39 -19.23
C LEU A 48 4.63 -9.24 -19.42
N VAL A 49 4.34 -9.65 -20.66
CA VAL A 49 3.22 -10.54 -20.96
C VAL A 49 3.77 -11.93 -21.29
N LEU A 50 3.42 -12.91 -20.47
CA LEU A 50 3.92 -14.28 -20.57
C LEU A 50 2.78 -15.26 -20.82
N PRO A 51 2.96 -16.25 -21.71
CA PRO A 51 2.16 -17.47 -21.70
C PRO A 51 2.32 -18.24 -20.38
N LEU A 52 1.33 -19.07 -20.01
CA LEU A 52 1.31 -19.80 -18.74
C LEU A 52 2.55 -20.69 -18.51
N ASN A 53 3.11 -21.29 -19.57
CA ASN A 53 4.32 -22.11 -19.45
C ASN A 53 5.57 -21.27 -19.14
N PHE A 54 5.66 -20.04 -19.64
CA PHE A 54 6.73 -19.11 -19.28
C PHE A 54 6.52 -18.52 -17.88
N PHE A 55 5.28 -18.25 -17.49
CA PHE A 55 4.96 -17.86 -16.11
C PHE A 55 5.38 -18.97 -15.13
N PHE A 56 5.18 -20.24 -15.50
CA PHE A 56 5.64 -21.38 -14.71
C PHE A 56 7.17 -21.41 -14.53
N ILE A 57 7.94 -20.92 -15.48
CA ILE A 57 9.40 -20.86 -15.37
C ILE A 57 9.79 -19.75 -14.40
N VAL A 58 9.29 -18.53 -14.61
CA VAL A 58 9.73 -17.36 -13.81
C VAL A 58 9.27 -17.40 -12.35
N GLN A 59 8.20 -18.14 -12.01
CA GLN A 59 7.83 -18.34 -10.59
C GLN A 59 8.89 -19.16 -9.80
N HIS A 60 9.79 -19.86 -10.49
CA HIS A 60 10.92 -20.57 -9.89
C HIS A 60 12.23 -19.80 -10.02
N PHE A 61 12.20 -18.55 -10.50
CA PHE A 61 13.35 -17.65 -10.42
C PHE A 61 13.37 -17.06 -9.02
N ASP A 62 13.80 -17.84 -8.03
CA ASP A 62 13.84 -17.47 -6.62
C ASP A 62 15.27 -17.29 -6.08
N GLY A 63 16.28 -17.40 -6.95
CA GLY A 63 17.69 -17.42 -6.55
C GLY A 63 18.12 -18.70 -5.85
N GLU A 64 17.21 -19.66 -5.68
CA GLU A 64 17.47 -20.94 -5.03
C GLU A 64 17.58 -22.07 -6.05
N HIS A 65 16.63 -22.14 -6.98
CA HIS A 65 16.60 -23.13 -8.05
C HIS A 65 17.55 -22.78 -9.20
N SER A 66 18.35 -23.77 -9.60
CA SER A 66 19.17 -23.68 -10.80
C SER A 66 18.34 -23.85 -12.07
N ILE A 67 18.83 -23.35 -13.21
CA ILE A 67 18.20 -23.56 -14.52
C ILE A 67 17.97 -25.05 -14.84
N GLN A 68 18.88 -25.92 -14.39
CA GLN A 68 18.75 -27.37 -14.57
C GLN A 68 17.57 -27.94 -13.76
N GLU A 69 17.43 -27.54 -12.50
CA GLU A 69 16.32 -27.94 -11.64
C GLU A 69 14.98 -27.42 -12.17
N ILE A 70 14.95 -26.15 -12.62
CA ILE A 70 13.76 -25.57 -13.26
C ILE A 70 13.40 -26.35 -14.53
N GLY A 71 14.38 -26.76 -15.34
CA GLY A 71 14.17 -27.62 -16.49
C GLY A 71 13.56 -28.98 -16.13
N ALA A 72 14.00 -29.59 -15.04
CA ALA A 72 13.44 -30.85 -14.53
C ALA A 72 12.00 -30.68 -14.03
N LEU A 73 11.69 -29.57 -13.34
CA LEU A 73 10.33 -29.22 -12.92
C LEU A 73 9.41 -28.97 -14.12
N TYR A 74 9.91 -28.28 -15.14
CA TYR A 74 9.19 -28.03 -16.39
C TYR A 74 8.87 -29.34 -17.12
N LEU A 75 9.84 -30.24 -17.28
CA LEU A 75 9.65 -31.55 -17.89
C LEU A 75 8.60 -32.39 -17.12
N LYS A 76 8.67 -32.39 -15.79
CA LYS A 76 7.70 -33.09 -14.94
C LYS A 76 6.28 -32.54 -15.10
N ARG A 77 6.13 -31.22 -15.29
CA ARG A 77 4.84 -30.54 -15.39
C ARG A 77 4.21 -30.66 -16.78
N PHE A 78 5.01 -30.51 -17.84
CA PHE A 78 4.51 -30.38 -19.21
C PHE A 78 4.86 -31.57 -20.12
N GLY A 79 5.74 -32.48 -19.71
CA GLY A 79 6.19 -33.61 -20.53
C GLY A 79 7.13 -33.22 -21.67
N GLU A 80 7.60 -31.97 -21.70
CA GLU A 80 8.46 -31.41 -22.74
C GLU A 80 9.79 -30.91 -22.16
N PHE A 81 10.87 -31.01 -22.93
CA PHE A 81 12.16 -30.46 -22.53
C PHE A 81 12.18 -28.94 -22.70
N LEU A 82 12.65 -28.25 -21.66
CA LEU A 82 12.91 -26.83 -21.72
C LEU A 82 14.22 -26.58 -22.49
N MET A 83 14.12 -25.89 -23.63
CA MET A 83 15.27 -25.59 -24.49
C MET A 83 16.21 -24.59 -23.80
N PRO A 84 17.49 -24.93 -23.50
CA PRO A 84 18.38 -24.09 -22.69
C PRO A 84 18.55 -22.66 -23.23
N ASN A 85 18.74 -22.53 -24.54
CA ASN A 85 18.89 -21.25 -25.23
C ASN A 85 17.68 -20.32 -25.07
N LYS A 86 16.45 -20.86 -24.94
CA LYS A 86 15.25 -20.04 -24.70
C LYS A 86 15.22 -19.48 -23.28
N VAL A 87 15.72 -20.24 -22.30
CA VAL A 87 15.78 -19.81 -20.90
C VAL A 87 16.86 -18.76 -20.71
N GLU A 88 18.04 -18.99 -21.29
CA GLU A 88 19.14 -18.02 -21.28
C GLU A 88 18.69 -16.69 -21.89
N GLN A 89 18.02 -16.72 -23.05
CA GLN A 89 17.46 -15.51 -23.66
C GLN A 89 16.41 -14.84 -22.77
N LEU A 90 15.53 -15.61 -22.13
CA LEU A 90 14.54 -15.08 -21.19
C LEU A 90 15.22 -14.36 -20.01
N ILE A 91 16.27 -14.95 -19.42
CA ILE A 91 17.03 -14.34 -18.33
C ILE A 91 17.66 -13.03 -18.77
N VAL A 92 18.33 -13.02 -19.93
CA VAL A 92 18.94 -11.82 -20.51
C VAL A 92 17.88 -10.72 -20.72
N ASP A 93 16.74 -11.05 -21.31
CA ASP A 93 15.67 -10.09 -21.57
C ASP A 93 15.08 -9.51 -20.26
N LEU A 94 14.90 -10.36 -19.24
CA LEU A 94 14.37 -9.93 -17.93
C LEU A 94 15.38 -9.08 -17.16
N GLU A 95 16.66 -9.44 -17.18
CA GLU A 95 17.72 -8.61 -16.60
C GLU A 95 17.80 -7.25 -17.30
N GLN A 96 17.75 -7.23 -18.63
CA GLN A 96 17.79 -5.99 -19.41
C GLN A 96 16.62 -5.05 -19.07
N LYS A 97 15.45 -5.63 -18.79
CA LYS A 97 14.23 -4.92 -18.40
C LYS A 97 14.11 -4.71 -16.88
N LEU A 98 15.16 -5.00 -16.11
CA LEU A 98 15.23 -4.82 -14.66
C LEU A 98 14.18 -5.63 -13.89
N PHE A 99 13.76 -6.79 -14.39
CA PHE A 99 12.82 -7.70 -13.71
C PHE A 99 13.51 -8.70 -12.78
N LEU A 100 14.82 -8.89 -12.90
CA LEU A 100 15.62 -9.75 -12.03
C LEU A 100 16.41 -8.94 -11.00
N GLU A 101 16.62 -9.53 -9.82
CA GLU A 101 17.62 -9.06 -8.87
C GLU A 101 19.03 -9.24 -9.46
N GLY A 102 19.94 -8.31 -9.15
CA GLY A 102 21.32 -8.37 -9.64
C GLY A 102 22.00 -7.01 -9.75
N PRO A 103 23.28 -6.96 -10.15
CA PRO A 103 24.09 -5.73 -10.17
C PRO A 103 23.49 -4.59 -11.00
N ARG A 104 22.86 -4.92 -12.14
CA ARG A 104 22.21 -3.94 -13.01
C ARG A 104 21.01 -3.28 -12.33
N THR A 105 20.17 -4.08 -11.70
CA THR A 105 19.01 -3.61 -10.93
C THR A 105 19.45 -2.77 -9.74
N GLU A 106 20.49 -3.20 -9.02
CA GLU A 106 21.02 -2.44 -7.89
C GLU A 106 21.56 -1.07 -8.32
N THR A 107 22.31 -1.03 -9.42
CA THR A 107 22.79 0.24 -10.01
C THR A 107 21.60 1.14 -10.39
N ALA A 108 20.57 0.57 -11.02
CA ALA A 108 19.37 1.32 -11.38
C ALA A 108 18.61 1.85 -10.15
N ARG A 109 18.49 1.04 -9.07
CA ARG A 109 17.87 1.47 -7.80
C ARG A 109 18.61 2.64 -7.18
N GLN A 110 19.94 2.56 -7.13
CA GLN A 110 20.76 3.64 -6.58
C GLN A 110 20.59 4.93 -7.38
N GLN A 111 20.62 4.85 -8.72
CA GLN A 111 20.39 6.02 -9.56
C GLN A 111 18.98 6.59 -9.35
N ALA A 112 17.94 5.75 -9.34
CA ALA A 112 16.56 6.19 -9.11
C ALA A 112 16.40 6.87 -7.75
N ARG A 113 17.04 6.35 -6.69
CA ARG A 113 17.06 6.97 -5.34
C ARG A 113 17.71 8.36 -5.37
N ILE A 114 18.82 8.51 -6.07
CA ILE A 114 19.50 9.81 -6.25
C ILE A 114 18.59 10.79 -7.00
N ASP A 115 18.00 10.35 -8.12
CA ASP A 115 17.15 11.17 -8.96
C ASP A 115 15.90 11.65 -8.20
N TYR A 116 15.25 10.74 -7.45
CA TYR A 116 14.09 11.10 -6.62
C TYR A 116 14.45 12.07 -5.50
N ARG A 117 15.60 11.88 -4.84
CA ARG A 117 16.08 12.78 -3.79
C ARG A 117 16.26 14.21 -4.28
N GLN A 118 16.73 14.38 -5.51
CA GLN A 118 16.90 15.70 -6.14
C GLN A 118 15.59 16.39 -6.52
N GLN A 119 14.46 15.67 -6.57
CA GLN A 119 13.17 16.30 -6.85
C GLN A 119 12.75 17.22 -5.68
N PRO A 120 12.32 18.46 -5.93
CA PRO A 120 11.92 19.38 -4.87
C PRO A 120 10.61 18.95 -4.18
N THR A 121 9.76 18.24 -4.91
CA THR A 121 8.41 17.84 -4.54
C THR A 121 8.15 16.40 -5.02
N ARG A 122 7.11 15.78 -4.47
CA ARG A 122 6.54 14.52 -4.96
C ARG A 122 5.45 14.89 -5.98
N PRO A 123 5.62 14.64 -7.30
CA PRO A 123 4.68 15.07 -8.35
C PRO A 123 3.36 14.28 -8.30
N ALA A 124 2.27 14.84 -8.81
CA ALA A 124 0.95 14.19 -8.87
C ALA A 124 0.85 13.06 -9.92
N VAL A 125 1.45 11.90 -9.67
CA VAL A 125 1.61 10.83 -10.69
C VAL A 125 0.32 10.10 -11.08
N PHE A 126 -0.74 10.18 -10.27
CA PHE A 126 -2.04 9.55 -10.57
C PHE A 126 -3.08 10.54 -11.15
N ALA A 127 -2.74 11.82 -11.25
CA ALA A 127 -3.56 12.82 -11.94
C ALA A 127 -3.75 12.46 -13.43
N GLY A 128 -4.99 12.51 -13.91
CA GLY A 128 -5.39 12.12 -15.27
C GLY A 128 -5.55 10.61 -15.46
N ARG A 129 -5.19 9.79 -14.46
CA ARG A 129 -5.36 8.32 -14.50
C ARG A 129 -6.46 7.88 -13.55
N SER A 130 -6.29 8.13 -12.26
CA SER A 130 -7.23 7.73 -11.20
C SER A 130 -8.17 8.86 -10.78
N TYR A 131 -7.74 10.11 -10.94
CA TYR A 131 -8.57 11.28 -10.71
C TYR A 131 -8.28 12.37 -11.75
N GLU A 132 -9.12 13.40 -11.82
CA GLU A 132 -9.01 14.44 -12.84
C GLU A 132 -7.72 15.26 -12.72
N ALA A 133 -7.01 15.48 -13.84
CA ALA A 133 -5.81 16.32 -13.89
C ALA A 133 -6.10 17.83 -13.94
N ASP A 134 -7.33 18.21 -14.31
CA ASP A 134 -7.76 19.60 -14.34
C ASP A 134 -8.32 20.01 -12.97
N ARG A 135 -7.90 21.17 -12.47
CA ARG A 135 -8.29 21.68 -11.15
C ARG A 135 -9.82 21.77 -10.96
N VAL A 136 -10.53 22.31 -11.96
CA VAL A 136 -11.98 22.54 -11.86
C VAL A 136 -12.73 21.22 -11.94
N LYS A 137 -12.31 20.33 -12.86
CA LYS A 137 -12.88 18.98 -12.96
C LYS A 137 -12.62 18.16 -11.70
N LEU A 138 -11.43 18.24 -11.11
CA LEU A 138 -11.09 17.53 -9.88
C LEU A 138 -11.97 17.99 -8.73
N LYS A 139 -12.13 19.31 -8.52
CA LYS A 139 -13.03 19.82 -7.48
C LYS A 139 -14.45 19.28 -7.68
N LYS A 140 -14.98 19.35 -8.91
CA LYS A 140 -16.30 18.80 -9.24
C LYS A 140 -16.39 17.28 -9.02
N GLN A 141 -15.33 16.54 -9.32
CA GLN A 141 -15.25 15.10 -9.10
C GLN A 141 -15.35 14.79 -7.60
N ILE A 142 -14.56 15.48 -6.76
CA ILE A 142 -14.60 15.33 -5.31
C ILE A 142 -15.97 15.73 -4.76
N ASP A 143 -16.49 16.90 -5.09
CA ASP A 143 -17.83 17.36 -4.68
C ASP A 143 -18.94 16.34 -5.08
N GLY A 144 -18.79 15.72 -6.24
CA GLY A 144 -19.68 14.68 -6.74
C GLY A 144 -19.70 13.43 -5.85
N PHE A 145 -18.58 13.06 -5.23
CA PHE A 145 -18.53 11.91 -4.31
C PHE A 145 -19.33 12.17 -3.03
N PHE A 146 -19.30 13.39 -2.50
CA PHE A 146 -20.10 13.79 -1.33
C PHE A 146 -21.61 13.83 -1.61
N THR A 147 -22.00 14.08 -2.86
CA THR A 147 -23.41 14.32 -3.24
C THR A 147 -24.04 13.16 -4.02
N SER A 148 -23.28 12.11 -4.31
CA SER A 148 -23.78 10.89 -4.97
C SER A 148 -24.65 10.05 -4.04
N GLY A 149 -25.46 9.14 -4.61
CA GLY A 149 -26.31 8.22 -3.82
C GLY A 149 -25.55 7.23 -2.93
N GLU A 150 -24.29 6.94 -3.25
CA GLU A 150 -23.40 6.12 -2.41
C GLU A 150 -22.56 6.95 -1.43
N GLY A 151 -22.63 8.28 -1.54
CA GLY A 151 -21.96 9.23 -0.67
C GLY A 151 -22.64 9.34 0.69
N PRO A 152 -22.07 10.15 1.61
CA PRO A 152 -22.63 10.34 2.93
C PRO A 152 -24.00 11.01 2.91
N ASP A 153 -24.82 10.67 3.91
CA ASP A 153 -26.11 11.33 4.14
C ASP A 153 -25.96 12.84 4.34
N PHE A 154 -26.97 13.62 3.93
CA PHE A 154 -27.02 15.07 4.16
C PHE A 154 -27.21 15.47 5.63
N LYS A 155 -27.39 14.51 6.55
CA LYS A 155 -27.59 14.80 7.97
C LYS A 155 -26.28 15.25 8.61
N PRO A 156 -26.29 16.28 9.48
CA PRO A 156 -25.11 16.66 10.24
C PRO A 156 -24.61 15.48 11.10
N SER A 157 -23.29 15.37 11.23
CA SER A 157 -22.62 14.43 12.11
C SER A 157 -23.03 14.66 13.56
N GLU A 158 -23.21 13.56 14.30
CA GLU A 158 -23.40 13.58 15.75
C GLU A 158 -22.13 14.04 16.51
N ASN A 159 -20.99 14.03 15.84
CA ASN A 159 -19.68 14.45 16.35
C ASN A 159 -19.26 15.84 15.84
N ARG A 160 -20.18 16.59 15.23
CA ARG A 160 -19.91 17.95 14.74
C ARG A 160 -19.25 18.81 15.82
N GLY A 161 -18.15 19.46 15.45
CA GLY A 161 -17.37 20.34 16.34
C GLY A 161 -16.49 19.62 17.37
N LYS A 162 -16.53 18.28 17.47
CA LYS A 162 -15.53 17.53 18.25
C LYS A 162 -14.21 17.47 17.48
N LEU A 163 -13.10 17.34 18.19
CA LEU A 163 -11.79 17.13 17.58
C LEU A 163 -11.71 15.70 17.03
N ILE A 164 -11.55 15.57 15.72
CA ILE A 164 -11.33 14.27 15.08
C ILE A 164 -9.87 13.84 15.25
N LYS A 165 -9.68 12.59 15.70
CA LYS A 165 -8.37 12.01 16.05
C LYS A 165 -7.81 11.14 14.95
N GLY A 166 -8.67 10.49 14.17
CA GLY A 166 -8.23 9.65 13.08
C GLY A 166 -9.31 9.29 12.08
N LEU A 167 -8.86 8.77 10.95
CA LEU A 167 -9.68 8.21 9.87
C LEU A 167 -9.07 6.87 9.41
N VAL A 168 -9.91 5.88 9.15
CA VAL A 168 -9.55 4.80 8.22
C VAL A 168 -10.22 5.14 6.89
N SER A 169 -9.44 5.21 5.82
CA SER A 169 -9.91 5.58 4.49
C SER A 169 -9.38 4.58 3.44
N PRO A 170 -10.16 4.27 2.39
CA PRO A 170 -9.69 3.39 1.32
C PRO A 170 -8.44 3.94 0.60
N THR A 171 -7.81 3.07 -0.18
CA THR A 171 -6.78 3.42 -1.18
C THR A 171 -7.17 2.95 -2.59
N TYR A 172 -8.38 2.43 -2.77
CA TYR A 172 -8.88 1.98 -4.06
C TYR A 172 -9.12 3.15 -5.03
N ASP A 173 -9.15 2.86 -6.34
CA ASP A 173 -9.27 3.88 -7.39
C ASP A 173 -10.47 4.83 -7.15
N LEU A 174 -10.19 6.13 -7.17
CA LEU A 174 -11.16 7.19 -6.82
C LEU A 174 -12.42 7.14 -7.68
N LYS A 175 -12.32 6.71 -8.95
CA LYS A 175 -13.51 6.61 -9.82
C LYS A 175 -14.51 5.56 -9.33
N GLN A 176 -14.03 4.56 -8.59
CA GLN A 176 -14.84 3.46 -8.08
C GLN A 176 -15.22 3.67 -6.62
N ALA A 177 -14.25 4.03 -5.78
CA ALA A 177 -14.44 4.09 -4.33
C ALA A 177 -14.66 5.50 -3.79
N GLY A 178 -14.60 6.55 -4.62
CA GLY A 178 -14.71 7.96 -4.23
C GLY A 178 -15.83 8.27 -3.22
N PRO A 179 -17.07 7.79 -3.40
CA PRO A 179 -18.14 7.99 -2.42
C PRO A 179 -17.83 7.42 -1.03
N VAL A 180 -17.10 6.30 -0.95
CA VAL A 180 -16.71 5.69 0.33
C VAL A 180 -15.68 6.54 1.08
N TYR A 181 -14.71 7.16 0.38
CA TYR A 181 -13.83 8.16 0.99
C TYR A 181 -14.64 9.30 1.62
N ALA A 182 -15.65 9.81 0.90
CA ALA A 182 -16.44 10.97 1.30
C ALA A 182 -17.13 10.82 2.66
N TRP A 183 -17.45 9.59 3.09
CA TRP A 183 -18.03 9.34 4.43
C TRP A 183 -17.11 9.82 5.56
N GLY A 184 -15.85 9.41 5.58
CA GLY A 184 -14.88 9.82 6.61
C GLY A 184 -14.48 11.28 6.46
N TYR A 185 -14.34 11.74 5.21
CA TYR A 185 -14.02 13.14 4.96
C TYR A 185 -15.16 14.10 5.31
N LYS A 186 -16.43 13.67 5.29
CA LYS A 186 -17.54 14.48 5.82
C LYS A 186 -17.43 14.65 7.34
N GLU A 187 -17.11 13.58 8.07
CA GLU A 187 -16.88 13.66 9.51
C GLU A 187 -15.75 14.66 9.83
N LEU A 188 -14.65 14.62 9.07
CA LEU A 188 -13.56 15.60 9.19
C LEU A 188 -14.00 17.03 8.83
N GLN A 189 -14.82 17.20 7.78
CA GLN A 189 -15.33 18.51 7.36
C GLN A 189 -16.16 19.19 8.46
N GLU A 190 -16.97 18.41 9.17
CA GLU A 190 -17.89 18.90 10.21
C GLU A 190 -17.27 18.92 11.62
N ALA A 191 -16.11 18.29 11.80
CA ALA A 191 -15.33 18.28 13.03
C ALA A 191 -14.56 19.59 13.27
N GLN A 192 -13.95 19.72 14.45
CA GLN A 192 -12.84 20.65 14.64
C GLN A 192 -11.63 20.15 13.84
N GLN A 193 -11.26 20.89 12.79
CA GLN A 193 -10.20 20.48 11.86
C GLN A 193 -8.80 20.59 12.51
N PRO A 194 -7.93 19.57 12.36
CA PRO A 194 -6.56 19.56 12.90
C PRO A 194 -5.63 20.48 12.10
N ASP A 195 -4.45 20.79 12.64
CA ASP A 195 -3.40 21.56 11.96
C ASP A 195 -2.51 20.67 11.07
N VAL A 196 -2.37 19.40 11.46
CA VAL A 196 -1.53 18.41 10.76
C VAL A 196 -2.30 17.13 10.50
N PHE A 197 -2.11 16.57 9.31
CA PHE A 197 -2.58 15.23 8.97
C PHE A 197 -1.38 14.28 8.84
N VAL A 198 -1.30 13.30 9.74
CA VAL A 198 -0.35 12.19 9.62
C VAL A 198 -0.99 11.14 8.73
N ILE A 199 -0.51 10.97 7.50
CA ILE A 199 -1.13 10.07 6.52
C ILE A 199 -0.24 8.84 6.40
N ILE A 200 -0.74 7.70 6.89
CA ILE A 200 -0.06 6.41 6.86
C ILE A 200 -0.72 5.55 5.78
N GLY A 201 -0.02 5.32 4.67
CA GLY A 201 -0.48 4.50 3.56
C GLY A 201 0.13 3.10 3.54
N THR A 202 -0.58 2.13 2.98
CA THR A 202 0.02 0.84 2.59
C THR A 202 1.06 1.06 1.47
N ALA A 203 2.25 0.49 1.62
CA ALA A 203 3.26 0.39 0.56
C ALA A 203 3.12 -0.94 -0.18
N HIS A 204 2.49 -0.90 -1.37
CA HIS A 204 2.16 -2.09 -2.17
C HIS A 204 3.37 -2.77 -2.79
N ALA A 205 4.48 -2.05 -2.96
CA ALA A 205 5.74 -2.61 -3.44
C ALA A 205 6.53 -3.36 -2.36
N GLY A 206 6.14 -3.24 -1.09
CA GLY A 206 6.94 -3.69 0.06
C GLY A 206 7.95 -2.65 0.53
N LEU A 207 8.48 -2.84 1.74
CA LEU A 207 9.54 -2.02 2.35
C LEU A 207 10.52 -2.92 3.11
N GLU A 208 11.80 -2.55 3.12
CA GLU A 208 12.84 -3.22 3.91
C GLU A 208 12.76 -2.84 5.40
N HIS A 209 12.46 -1.57 5.69
CA HIS A 209 12.40 -1.02 7.05
C HIS A 209 10.97 -0.92 7.60
N PHE A 210 9.98 -1.59 7.00
CA PHE A 210 8.55 -1.57 7.39
C PHE A 210 7.84 -0.20 7.32
N PHE A 211 8.57 0.91 7.38
CA PHE A 211 8.08 2.27 7.17
C PHE A 211 9.02 3.05 6.25
N ALA A 212 8.43 3.91 5.42
CA ALA A 212 9.16 4.85 4.59
C ALA A 212 8.57 6.25 4.74
N VAL A 213 9.38 7.20 5.19
CA VAL A 213 9.01 8.60 5.43
C VAL A 213 9.68 9.46 4.39
N THR A 214 8.94 10.47 3.89
CA THR A 214 9.53 11.52 3.05
C THR A 214 9.28 12.89 3.66
N ASP A 215 10.22 13.80 3.45
CA ASP A 215 10.06 15.22 3.79
C ASP A 215 9.66 16.06 2.57
N LYS A 216 9.29 15.46 1.44
CA LYS A 216 8.86 16.19 0.25
C LYS A 216 7.43 16.73 0.39
N ASP A 217 7.21 17.93 -0.15
CA ASP A 217 5.85 18.43 -0.35
C ASP A 217 5.19 17.67 -1.51
N PHE A 218 3.87 17.52 -1.49
CA PHE A 218 3.13 16.76 -2.50
C PHE A 218 2.40 17.68 -3.45
N GLU A 219 2.56 17.47 -4.75
CA GLU A 219 1.78 18.18 -5.77
C GLU A 219 0.45 17.49 -6.01
N THR A 220 -0.58 18.30 -6.25
CA THR A 220 -1.87 17.86 -6.80
C THR A 220 -2.34 18.92 -7.82
N PRO A 221 -3.36 18.62 -8.65
CA PRO A 221 -4.01 19.65 -9.48
C PRO A 221 -4.67 20.80 -8.67
N LEU A 222 -4.91 20.61 -7.36
CA LEU A 222 -5.42 21.64 -6.47
C LEU A 222 -4.31 22.49 -5.82
N GLY A 223 -3.04 22.17 -6.08
CA GLY A 223 -1.87 22.90 -5.58
C GLY A 223 -0.99 22.02 -4.69
N VAL A 224 0.10 22.60 -4.19
CA VAL A 224 1.08 21.90 -3.35
C VAL A 224 0.55 21.75 -1.92
N VAL A 225 0.70 20.56 -1.35
CA VAL A 225 0.45 20.24 0.06
C VAL A 225 1.79 20.18 0.80
N PRO A 226 2.06 21.10 1.74
CA PRO A 226 3.34 21.17 2.42
C PRO A 226 3.51 20.05 3.45
N ALA A 227 4.72 19.48 3.50
CA ALA A 227 5.12 18.55 4.55
C ALA A 227 5.44 19.29 5.86
N ASP A 228 5.08 18.69 7.01
CA ASP A 228 5.33 19.27 8.32
C ASP A 228 6.81 19.17 8.72
N ARG A 229 7.56 20.23 8.42
CA ARG A 229 9.01 20.29 8.66
C ARG A 229 9.39 20.12 10.12
N THR A 230 8.53 20.53 11.06
CA THR A 230 8.82 20.44 12.49
C THR A 230 8.79 18.99 12.95
N ILE A 231 7.69 18.28 12.67
CA ILE A 231 7.53 16.88 13.06
C ILE A 231 8.53 15.99 12.31
N LEU A 232 8.62 16.16 10.98
CA LEU A 232 9.51 15.35 10.14
C LEU A 232 11.00 15.58 10.48
N GLY A 233 11.39 16.83 10.73
CA GLY A 233 12.77 17.15 11.12
C GLY A 233 13.16 16.53 12.46
N ARG A 234 12.22 16.41 13.41
CA ARG A 234 12.44 15.70 14.67
C ARG A 234 12.49 14.19 14.46
N LEU A 235 11.53 13.64 13.73
CA LEU A 235 11.48 12.21 13.43
C LEU A 235 12.77 11.74 12.73
N LYS A 236 13.27 12.51 11.76
CA LYS A 236 14.52 12.23 11.04
C LYS A 236 15.76 12.21 11.96
N ARG A 237 15.76 12.96 13.06
CA ARG A 237 16.85 12.90 14.06
C ARG A 237 16.74 11.68 14.97
N LEU A 238 15.52 11.23 15.28
CA LEU A 238 15.28 10.10 16.17
C LEU A 238 15.51 8.76 15.46
N VAL A 239 15.03 8.67 14.22
CA VAL A 239 14.97 7.43 13.44
C VAL A 239 15.26 7.67 11.94
N PRO A 240 16.49 8.11 11.59
CA PRO A 240 16.87 8.46 10.21
C PRO A 240 16.70 7.31 9.20
N GLU A 241 16.82 6.07 9.64
CA GLU A 241 16.74 4.87 8.80
C GLU A 241 15.41 4.76 8.01
N PHE A 242 14.30 5.22 8.58
CA PHE A 242 13.01 5.18 7.88
C PHE A 242 12.87 6.23 6.77
N PHE A 243 13.88 7.08 6.54
CA PHE A 243 13.94 8.00 5.39
C PHE A 243 14.76 7.43 4.22
N ASP A 244 15.37 6.24 4.37
CA ASP A 244 16.21 5.66 3.31
C ASP A 244 15.40 5.16 2.12
N GLU A 245 14.16 4.75 2.36
CA GLU A 245 13.23 4.22 1.36
C GLU A 245 12.21 5.27 0.86
N GLU A 246 12.50 6.57 0.99
CA GLU A 246 11.57 7.64 0.57
C GLU A 246 11.12 7.56 -0.90
N ILE A 247 11.91 6.89 -1.76
CA ILE A 247 11.55 6.63 -3.16
C ILE A 247 10.28 5.80 -3.30
N ALA A 248 9.90 5.00 -2.30
CA ALA A 248 8.65 4.25 -2.33
C ALA A 248 7.40 5.14 -2.53
N HIS A 249 7.48 6.41 -2.13
CA HIS A 249 6.41 7.40 -2.36
C HIS A 249 6.22 7.78 -3.83
N GLN A 250 7.21 7.52 -4.70
CA GLN A 250 7.18 7.94 -6.10
C GLN A 250 6.05 7.29 -6.89
N THR A 251 5.77 6.01 -6.63
CA THR A 251 4.77 5.22 -7.35
C THR A 251 3.57 4.83 -6.50
N GLU A 252 3.57 5.18 -5.22
CA GLU A 252 2.49 4.81 -4.31
C GLU A 252 1.35 5.83 -4.33
N HIS A 253 0.12 5.34 -4.35
CA HIS A 253 -1.11 6.14 -4.46
C HIS A 253 -1.77 6.37 -3.11
N ALA A 254 -1.52 5.51 -2.12
CA ALA A 254 -2.24 5.47 -0.85
C ALA A 254 -2.38 6.85 -0.17
N ILE A 255 -1.29 7.63 -0.16
CA ILE A 255 -1.24 8.99 0.40
C ILE A 255 -1.82 10.01 -0.58
N GLU A 256 -1.43 9.96 -1.86
CA GLU A 256 -1.87 10.94 -2.87
C GLU A 256 -3.40 11.00 -2.98
N PHE A 257 -4.07 9.87 -2.91
CA PHE A 257 -5.53 9.75 -3.00
C PHE A 257 -6.29 10.49 -1.90
N GLN A 258 -5.64 10.73 -0.75
CA GLN A 258 -6.22 11.47 0.37
C GLN A 258 -6.19 12.99 0.14
N LEU A 259 -5.21 13.48 -0.61
CA LEU A 259 -4.89 14.91 -0.69
C LEU A 259 -5.99 15.76 -1.36
N PRO A 260 -6.61 15.33 -2.49
CA PRO A 260 -7.70 16.09 -3.09
C PRO A 260 -8.90 16.29 -2.16
N PHE A 261 -9.22 15.31 -1.31
CA PHE A 261 -10.28 15.44 -0.32
C PHE A 261 -9.90 16.48 0.73
N LEU A 262 -8.71 16.36 1.33
CA LEU A 262 -8.21 17.32 2.32
C LEU A 262 -8.20 18.76 1.79
N GLN A 263 -7.64 18.99 0.59
CA GLN A 263 -7.59 20.33 -0.03
C GLN A 263 -8.97 20.89 -0.41
N THR A 264 -9.99 20.04 -0.49
CA THR A 264 -11.36 20.46 -0.82
C THR A 264 -12.15 20.84 0.44
N ILE A 265 -11.96 20.12 1.55
CA ILE A 265 -12.80 20.29 2.76
C ILE A 265 -12.15 21.10 3.89
N VAL A 266 -10.81 21.12 3.96
CA VAL A 266 -10.09 21.81 5.04
C VAL A 266 -10.04 23.30 4.68
N ASP A 267 -10.61 24.14 5.54
CA ASP A 267 -10.84 25.56 5.27
C ASP A 267 -9.73 26.48 5.83
N LYS A 268 -8.68 25.88 6.39
CA LYS A 268 -7.49 26.55 6.93
C LYS A 268 -6.20 25.96 6.36
N PRO A 269 -5.06 26.67 6.47
CA PRO A 269 -3.75 26.08 6.15
C PRO A 269 -3.47 24.83 7.00
N PHE A 270 -2.97 23.78 6.37
CA PHE A 270 -2.57 22.54 7.02
C PHE A 270 -1.26 22.00 6.43
N THR A 271 -0.61 21.11 7.17
CA THR A 271 0.57 20.35 6.73
C THR A 271 0.32 18.85 6.83
N ILE A 272 1.15 18.05 6.15
CA ILE A 272 1.08 16.58 6.20
C ILE A 272 2.37 15.94 6.74
N VAL A 273 2.25 14.77 7.34
CA VAL A 273 3.37 13.87 7.64
C VAL A 273 3.14 12.59 6.83
N PRO A 274 3.74 12.45 5.64
CA PRO A 274 3.51 11.32 4.74
C PRO A 274 4.38 10.12 5.11
N ILE A 275 3.73 8.99 5.40
CA ILE A 275 4.38 7.76 5.85
C ILE A 275 3.80 6.59 5.07
N LEU A 276 4.64 5.78 4.45
CA LEU A 276 4.24 4.48 3.95
C LEU A 276 4.59 3.40 4.96
N SER A 277 3.80 2.33 4.99
CA SER A 277 3.98 1.22 5.91
C SER A 277 3.76 -0.12 5.20
N SER A 278 4.56 -1.12 5.53
CA SER A 278 4.48 -2.46 4.95
C SER A 278 4.97 -3.51 5.98
N PHE A 279 4.02 -4.04 6.75
CA PHE A 279 4.23 -5.19 7.63
C PHE A 279 2.88 -5.87 7.89
N SER A 280 2.88 -7.17 8.19
CA SER A 280 1.65 -7.95 8.41
C SER A 280 1.44 -8.26 9.89
N ALA A 281 0.21 -8.64 10.26
CA ALA A 281 -0.09 -9.09 11.62
C ALA A 281 0.79 -10.29 12.03
N LEU A 282 1.09 -11.17 11.08
CA LEU A 282 1.96 -12.33 11.29
C LEU A 282 3.40 -11.91 11.59
N SER A 283 3.92 -10.89 10.89
CA SER A 283 5.29 -10.41 11.10
C SER A 283 5.54 -9.85 12.50
N LEU A 284 4.50 -9.36 13.20
CA LEU A 284 4.62 -8.86 14.58
C LEU A 284 4.87 -9.96 15.62
N THR A 285 4.83 -11.24 15.22
CA THR A 285 5.28 -12.35 16.08
C THR A 285 6.80 -12.40 16.22
N ASP A 286 7.53 -11.83 15.25
CA ASP A 286 8.97 -11.61 15.35
C ASP A 286 9.26 -10.39 16.23
N LEU A 287 10.00 -10.60 17.32
CA LEU A 287 10.34 -9.55 18.27
C LEU A 287 11.20 -8.43 17.66
N THR A 288 12.00 -8.72 16.63
CA THR A 288 12.83 -7.73 15.95
C THR A 288 11.96 -6.77 15.13
N VAL A 289 11.01 -7.32 14.37
CA VAL A 289 10.00 -6.56 13.62
C VAL A 289 9.18 -5.71 14.58
N ARG A 290 8.62 -6.32 15.62
CA ARG A 290 7.82 -5.63 16.63
C ARG A 290 8.58 -4.49 17.30
N SER A 291 9.83 -4.71 17.68
CA SER A 291 10.67 -3.67 18.30
C SER A 291 10.96 -2.51 17.36
N SER A 292 11.19 -2.78 16.07
CA SER A 292 11.36 -1.74 15.05
C SER A 292 10.09 -0.90 14.89
N VAL A 293 8.93 -1.57 14.80
CA VAL A 293 7.62 -0.91 14.69
C VAL A 293 7.33 -0.06 15.92
N ASP A 294 7.53 -0.60 17.12
CA ASP A 294 7.33 0.13 18.37
C ASP A 294 8.27 1.33 18.50
N ARG A 295 9.55 1.19 18.08
CA ARG A 295 10.53 2.30 18.04
C ARG A 295 10.07 3.42 17.13
N PHE A 296 9.61 3.09 15.91
CA PHE A 296 9.11 4.09 14.97
C PHE A 296 7.89 4.83 15.51
N LEU A 297 6.86 4.09 15.94
CA LEU A 297 5.60 4.66 16.41
C LEU A 297 5.78 5.52 17.67
N SER A 298 6.65 5.09 18.60
CA SER A 298 6.98 5.89 19.80
C SER A 298 7.71 7.18 19.42
N SER A 299 8.68 7.11 18.48
CA SER A 299 9.40 8.29 18.01
C SER A 299 8.50 9.28 17.28
N LEU A 300 7.51 8.78 16.53
CA LEU A 300 6.49 9.58 15.87
C LEU A 300 5.55 10.24 16.89
N GLN A 301 5.12 9.50 17.91
CA GLN A 301 4.31 10.05 19.01
C GLN A 301 5.05 11.17 19.76
N ASP A 302 6.34 10.98 20.07
CA ASP A 302 7.19 12.01 20.67
C ASP A 302 7.33 13.24 19.77
N ALA A 303 7.49 13.03 18.45
CA ALA A 303 7.60 14.12 17.49
C ALA A 303 6.29 14.92 17.35
N ILE A 304 5.14 14.23 17.40
CA ILE A 304 3.82 14.85 17.41
C ILE A 304 3.61 15.64 18.70
N GLY A 305 3.88 15.04 19.87
CA GLY A 305 3.68 15.67 21.17
C GLY A 305 4.47 16.97 21.34
N ASP A 306 5.75 16.96 20.94
CA ASP A 306 6.62 18.14 21.01
C ASP A 306 6.21 19.28 20.07
N SER A 307 5.42 18.99 19.02
CA SER A 307 4.97 20.02 18.07
C SER A 307 3.93 20.97 18.67
N GLY A 308 3.18 20.52 19.68
CA GLY A 308 2.04 21.24 20.26
C GLY A 308 0.85 21.45 19.30
N LYS A 309 0.87 20.83 18.11
CA LYS A 309 -0.17 20.97 17.09
C LYS A 309 -1.31 19.97 17.28
N THR A 310 -2.50 20.32 16.81
CA THR A 310 -3.59 19.35 16.71
C THR A 310 -3.38 18.43 15.51
N VAL A 311 -3.53 17.12 15.71
CA VAL A 311 -3.21 16.10 14.70
C VAL A 311 -4.40 15.15 14.50
N CYS A 312 -4.66 14.81 13.23
CA CYS A 312 -5.47 13.66 12.85
C CYS A 312 -4.60 12.64 12.12
N VAL A 313 -4.71 11.36 12.48
CA VAL A 313 -4.01 10.26 11.80
C VAL A 313 -4.94 9.60 10.78
N ILE A 314 -4.54 9.57 9.51
CA ILE A 314 -5.30 8.93 8.43
C ILE A 314 -4.59 7.62 8.07
N ALA A 315 -5.22 6.49 8.39
CA ALA A 315 -4.81 5.17 7.90
C ALA A 315 -5.45 4.94 6.52
N ALA A 316 -4.63 5.01 5.49
CA ALA A 316 -5.01 4.77 4.12
C ALA A 316 -4.67 3.32 3.73
N GLY A 317 -5.68 2.46 3.67
CA GLY A 317 -5.49 1.07 3.25
C GLY A 317 -6.81 0.31 3.07
N GLU A 318 -6.71 -0.90 2.53
CA GLU A 318 -7.84 -1.77 2.22
C GLU A 318 -7.90 -2.99 3.15
N LEU A 319 -9.06 -3.60 3.26
CA LEU A 319 -9.27 -4.79 4.07
C LEU A 319 -8.91 -6.04 3.25
N ALA A 320 -9.87 -6.94 3.01
CA ALA A 320 -9.64 -8.24 2.40
C ALA A 320 -9.39 -8.18 0.89
N HIS A 321 -8.45 -8.99 0.41
CA HIS A 321 -8.17 -9.21 -1.01
C HIS A 321 -8.50 -10.66 -1.39
N LEU A 322 -9.49 -10.84 -2.25
CA LEU A 322 -10.02 -12.15 -2.66
C LEU A 322 -9.83 -12.37 -4.16
N GLY A 323 -9.47 -13.57 -4.56
CA GLY A 323 -9.40 -13.99 -5.95
C GLY A 323 -8.02 -14.42 -6.41
N MET A 324 -7.97 -14.91 -7.65
CA MET A 324 -6.81 -15.65 -8.17
C MET A 324 -5.53 -14.81 -8.21
N ARG A 325 -5.65 -13.51 -8.50
CA ARG A 325 -4.49 -12.60 -8.48
C ARG A 325 -3.86 -12.42 -7.09
N TYR A 326 -4.61 -12.73 -6.02
CA TYR A 326 -4.15 -12.66 -4.63
C TYR A 326 -3.82 -14.04 -4.05
N GLY A 327 -3.82 -15.08 -4.88
CA GLY A 327 -3.42 -16.43 -4.50
C GLY A 327 -4.56 -17.41 -4.23
N ASP A 328 -5.82 -17.03 -4.41
CA ASP A 328 -6.93 -17.98 -4.29
C ASP A 328 -7.00 -18.93 -5.51
N SER A 329 -7.51 -20.14 -5.31
CA SER A 329 -7.61 -21.13 -6.39
C SER A 329 -8.77 -20.88 -7.36
N ALA A 330 -9.70 -19.99 -7.02
CA ALA A 330 -10.89 -19.71 -7.80
C ALA A 330 -11.32 -18.23 -7.70
N PRO A 331 -12.05 -17.71 -8.71
CA PRO A 331 -12.73 -16.41 -8.65
C PRO A 331 -13.65 -16.28 -7.42
N PRO A 332 -13.72 -15.09 -6.80
CA PRO A 332 -14.71 -14.80 -5.77
C PRO A 332 -16.15 -14.91 -6.32
N THR A 333 -17.03 -15.45 -5.49
CA THR A 333 -18.49 -15.46 -5.68
C THR A 333 -19.17 -14.50 -4.72
N ASP A 334 -20.42 -14.13 -4.96
CA ASP A 334 -21.18 -13.31 -4.00
C ASP A 334 -21.28 -13.96 -2.62
N PHE A 335 -21.37 -15.30 -2.56
CA PHE A 335 -21.31 -16.03 -1.30
C PHE A 335 -19.98 -15.85 -0.56
N SER A 336 -18.85 -15.93 -1.28
CA SER A 336 -17.53 -15.69 -0.69
C SER A 336 -17.37 -14.25 -0.18
N PHE A 337 -17.97 -13.28 -0.89
CA PHE A 337 -18.00 -11.90 -0.45
C PHE A 337 -18.84 -11.71 0.81
N HIS A 338 -20.07 -12.23 0.86
CA HIS A 338 -20.90 -12.09 2.06
C HIS A 338 -20.25 -12.70 3.30
N ARG A 339 -19.58 -13.84 3.16
CA ARG A 339 -18.77 -14.42 4.24
C ARG A 339 -17.62 -13.50 4.65
N THR A 340 -16.93 -12.91 3.67
CA THR A 340 -15.81 -11.98 3.92
C THR A 340 -16.30 -10.73 4.62
N MET A 341 -17.42 -10.14 4.18
CA MET A 341 -18.06 -8.99 4.81
C MET A 341 -18.40 -9.26 6.27
N GLN A 342 -18.99 -10.42 6.59
CA GLN A 342 -19.28 -10.78 7.98
C GLN A 342 -18.01 -10.81 8.83
N ARG A 343 -16.94 -11.42 8.32
CA ARG A 343 -15.63 -11.48 8.99
C ARG A 343 -14.95 -10.11 9.11
N ASP A 344 -15.03 -9.27 8.08
CA ASP A 344 -14.52 -7.90 8.11
C ASP A 344 -15.25 -7.09 9.17
N LEU A 345 -16.59 -7.12 9.22
CA LEU A 345 -17.35 -6.37 10.20
C LEU A 345 -17.07 -6.80 11.65
N GLU A 346 -16.75 -8.08 11.89
CA GLU A 346 -16.27 -8.54 13.19
C GLU A 346 -14.84 -8.07 13.49
N MET A 347 -13.94 -8.13 12.50
CA MET A 347 -12.56 -7.65 12.62
C MET A 347 -12.51 -6.13 12.88
N LEU A 348 -13.47 -5.37 12.36
CA LEU A 348 -13.58 -3.94 12.60
C LEU A 348 -14.00 -3.61 14.05
N LYS A 349 -14.59 -4.53 14.82
CA LYS A 349 -14.99 -4.28 16.22
C LYS A 349 -13.83 -3.90 17.14
N PRO A 350 -12.73 -4.67 17.23
CA PRO A 350 -11.58 -4.24 18.03
C PRO A 350 -10.95 -2.94 17.50
N ILE A 351 -11.13 -2.60 16.22
CA ILE A 351 -10.69 -1.32 15.66
C ILE A 351 -11.56 -0.17 16.19
N GLU A 352 -12.89 -0.31 16.17
CA GLU A 352 -13.82 0.66 16.79
C GLU A 352 -13.55 0.85 18.29
N GLU A 353 -13.08 -0.19 18.97
CA GLU A 353 -12.77 -0.18 20.41
C GLU A 353 -11.32 0.25 20.73
N LEU A 354 -10.52 0.66 19.74
CA LEU A 354 -9.13 1.10 19.90
C LEU A 354 -8.21 0.01 20.49
N LYS A 355 -8.40 -1.24 20.07
CA LYS A 355 -7.68 -2.41 20.57
C LYS A 355 -6.75 -3.02 19.50
N PRO A 356 -5.55 -2.44 19.30
CA PRO A 356 -4.62 -2.90 18.25
C PRO A 356 -4.18 -4.36 18.43
N ASP A 357 -4.04 -4.84 19.66
CA ASP A 357 -3.64 -6.23 19.94
C ASP A 357 -4.76 -7.22 19.61
N GLU A 358 -6.02 -6.90 19.91
CA GLU A 358 -7.16 -7.76 19.53
C GLU A 358 -7.36 -7.80 18.01
N PHE A 359 -7.19 -6.66 17.33
CA PHE A 359 -7.18 -6.58 15.85
C PHE A 359 -6.07 -7.45 15.25
N THR A 360 -4.85 -7.35 15.79
CA THR A 360 -3.70 -8.16 15.36
C THR A 360 -3.97 -9.66 15.57
N GLN A 361 -4.46 -10.04 16.75
CA GLN A 361 -4.78 -11.44 17.07
C GLN A 361 -5.89 -12.00 16.19
N PHE A 362 -6.86 -11.19 15.77
CA PHE A 362 -7.93 -11.62 14.86
C PHE A 362 -7.33 -12.14 13.54
N ILE A 363 -6.45 -11.34 12.92
CA ILE A 363 -5.80 -11.68 11.64
C ILE A 363 -4.83 -12.86 11.83
N GLN A 364 -4.07 -12.89 12.93
CA GLN A 364 -3.17 -14.01 13.23
C GLN A 364 -3.92 -15.35 13.38
N LYS A 365 -5.10 -15.36 14.03
CA LYS A 365 -5.91 -16.57 14.23
C LYS A 365 -6.40 -17.18 12.92
N GLU A 366 -6.71 -16.35 11.94
CA GLU A 366 -7.08 -16.81 10.59
C GLU A 366 -5.87 -16.92 9.65
N ASN A 367 -4.64 -16.78 10.16
CA ASN A 367 -3.40 -16.82 9.40
C ASN A 367 -3.39 -15.87 8.20
N ASP A 368 -3.98 -14.69 8.35
CA ASP A 368 -4.12 -13.66 7.31
C ASP A 368 -4.66 -14.21 5.97
N GLN A 369 -5.56 -15.21 6.02
CA GLN A 369 -6.13 -15.85 4.82
C GLN A 369 -6.84 -14.86 3.88
N ARG A 370 -7.29 -13.73 4.43
CA ARG A 370 -7.99 -12.67 3.69
C ARG A 370 -7.06 -11.57 3.18
N ARG A 371 -5.75 -11.62 3.51
CA ARG A 371 -4.70 -10.70 3.03
C ARG A 371 -5.06 -9.23 3.30
N ILE A 372 -5.13 -8.88 4.58
CA ILE A 372 -5.56 -7.56 5.04
C ILE A 372 -4.46 -6.52 4.77
N SER A 373 -4.49 -5.87 3.61
CA SER A 373 -3.42 -4.95 3.16
C SER A 373 -3.26 -3.69 4.01
N GLY A 374 -4.35 -3.26 4.63
CA GLY A 374 -4.44 -2.08 5.49
C GLY A 374 -4.07 -2.37 6.93
N PHE A 375 -3.56 -3.57 7.24
CA PHE A 375 -3.15 -3.91 8.59
C PHE A 375 -2.14 -2.90 9.16
N SER A 376 -1.01 -2.67 8.48
CA SER A 376 0.04 -1.78 8.98
C SER A 376 -0.42 -0.33 9.20
N PRO A 377 -1.14 0.35 8.29
CA PRO A 377 -1.61 1.71 8.55
C PRO A 377 -2.68 1.75 9.65
N ILE A 378 -3.63 0.80 9.68
CA ILE A 378 -4.69 0.79 10.70
C ILE A 378 -4.10 0.48 12.08
N TYR A 379 -3.21 -0.50 12.19
CA TYR A 379 -2.48 -0.79 13.42
C TYR A 379 -1.72 0.43 13.93
N SER A 380 -0.99 1.11 13.03
CA SER A 380 -0.23 2.31 13.36
C SER A 380 -1.14 3.45 13.85
N LEU A 381 -2.29 3.67 13.21
CA LEU A 381 -3.30 4.63 13.67
C LEU A 381 -3.74 4.33 15.10
N LEU A 382 -4.14 3.08 15.39
CA LEU A 382 -4.63 2.69 16.72
C LEU A 382 -3.56 2.85 17.81
N ARG A 383 -2.28 2.77 17.45
CA ARG A 383 -1.16 2.98 18.38
C ARG A 383 -0.81 4.46 18.59
N LEU A 384 -1.22 5.35 17.68
CA LEU A 384 -0.86 6.77 17.71
C LEU A 384 -1.98 7.66 18.28
N ILE A 385 -3.24 7.29 18.08
CA ILE A 385 -4.38 8.13 18.48
C ILE A 385 -4.81 7.90 19.94
N GLN A 386 -5.39 8.93 20.53
CA GLN A 386 -6.14 8.86 21.77
C GLN A 386 -7.55 9.37 21.49
N ALA A 387 -8.49 8.45 21.31
CA ALA A 387 -9.89 8.71 21.00
C ALA A 387 -10.78 7.98 22.01
N GLU A 388 -12.05 8.37 22.13
CA GLU A 388 -13.00 7.65 22.98
C GLU A 388 -13.52 6.38 22.29
N LYS A 389 -13.79 6.47 20.99
CA LYS A 389 -14.31 5.37 20.17
C LYS A 389 -14.11 5.65 18.68
N GLY A 390 -14.03 4.58 17.90
CA GLY A 390 -14.20 4.60 16.44
C GLY A 390 -15.62 4.24 16.00
N GLN A 391 -15.97 4.63 14.78
CA GLN A 391 -17.23 4.29 14.13
C GLN A 391 -16.99 3.85 12.69
N VAL A 392 -17.53 2.69 12.30
CA VAL A 392 -17.64 2.32 10.88
C VAL A 392 -18.76 3.15 10.24
N LEU A 393 -18.40 3.98 9.26
CA LEU A 393 -19.33 4.86 8.55
C LEU A 393 -19.87 4.20 7.29
N ARG A 394 -18.99 3.51 6.56
CA ARG A 394 -19.32 2.81 5.33
C ARG A 394 -18.38 1.64 5.13
N TYR A 395 -18.90 0.54 4.60
CA TYR A 395 -18.13 -0.63 4.16
C TYR A 395 -18.58 -0.97 2.74
N ASP A 396 -17.65 -1.32 1.86
CA ASP A 396 -17.95 -1.71 0.50
C ASP A 396 -16.84 -2.60 -0.11
N ARG A 397 -17.00 -2.96 -1.39
CA ARG A 397 -16.02 -3.69 -2.20
C ARG A 397 -15.80 -3.08 -3.57
N GLY A 398 -14.61 -3.31 -4.12
CA GLY A 398 -14.26 -3.05 -5.52
C GLY A 398 -13.96 -4.33 -6.29
N ILE A 399 -14.39 -4.42 -7.55
CA ILE A 399 -14.02 -5.49 -8.47
C ILE A 399 -12.83 -5.03 -9.30
N THR A 400 -11.70 -5.72 -9.13
CA THR A 400 -10.38 -5.27 -9.60
C THR A 400 -10.05 -5.78 -10.99
N ASP A 401 -10.61 -6.91 -11.40
CA ASP A 401 -10.36 -7.50 -12.70
C ASP A 401 -11.57 -8.26 -13.24
N GLN A 402 -11.46 -8.74 -14.48
CA GLN A 402 -12.48 -9.53 -15.17
C GLN A 402 -12.72 -10.92 -14.57
N TYR A 403 -11.93 -11.33 -13.57
CA TYR A 403 -12.05 -12.60 -12.85
C TYR A 403 -12.67 -12.40 -11.47
N ASN A 404 -13.37 -11.28 -11.26
CA ASN A 404 -14.02 -10.91 -10.00
C ASN A 404 -13.06 -10.79 -8.81
N SER A 405 -11.76 -10.59 -9.02
CA SER A 405 -10.85 -10.35 -7.90
C SER A 405 -11.33 -9.12 -7.12
N THR A 406 -11.58 -9.29 -5.83
CA THR A 406 -12.32 -8.33 -5.01
C THR A 406 -11.41 -7.77 -3.94
N ALA A 407 -11.41 -6.46 -3.75
CA ALA A 407 -10.86 -5.80 -2.57
C ALA A 407 -12.01 -5.24 -1.73
N THR A 408 -11.97 -5.39 -0.42
CA THR A 408 -12.94 -4.79 0.50
C THR A 408 -12.32 -3.60 1.21
N TYR A 409 -13.13 -2.62 1.58
CA TYR A 409 -12.63 -1.42 2.25
C TYR A 409 -13.72 -0.77 3.10
N ALA A 410 -13.29 0.03 4.06
CA ALA A 410 -14.19 0.76 4.95
C ALA A 410 -13.74 2.20 5.12
N SER A 411 -14.71 3.06 5.42
CA SER A 411 -14.47 4.39 5.94
C SER A 411 -14.84 4.40 7.42
N MET A 412 -13.92 4.86 8.26
CA MET A 412 -14.12 5.00 9.71
C MET A 412 -13.64 6.35 10.21
N ALA A 413 -14.22 6.83 11.30
CA ALA A 413 -13.77 8.03 12.01
C ALA A 413 -13.61 7.77 13.51
N PHE A 414 -12.71 8.51 14.15
CA PHE A 414 -12.38 8.40 15.57
C PHE A 414 -12.33 9.79 16.20
N PHE A 415 -12.98 9.96 17.36
CA PHE A 415 -13.15 11.24 18.05
C PHE A 415 -12.64 11.21 19.48
#